data_AF-A0A9Q3EIJ9-F1
#
_entry.id   AF-A0A9Q3EIJ9-F1
#
_cell.length_a   1.000
_cell.length_b   1.000
_cell.length_c   1.000
_cell.angle_alpha   90.00
_cell.angle_beta   90.00
_cell.angle_gamma   90.00
#
_symmetry.space_group_name_H-M   'P 1'
#
loop_
_entity.id
_entity.type
_entity.pdbx_description
1 polymer ?
#
loop_
_entity_poly.entity_id
_entity_poly.type
_entity_poly.pdbx_seq_one_letter_code
_entity_poly.pdbx_strand_id
1 'polypeptide(L)'
;MDSSADAILKCIQDISGLTFSSFLVLHLAAPIAAGVVSSSSAEAVASSVQLATRVIYQDGRIREFLLVWGSLGTHVVVSVVRRIARLNRRRKLRAQLEDAARRAEPRTRSPRKGRSDAHPPLLELLKAYLPKTSHSIAAYLGLPFLVDHILNHRLRGLPSHRSYGYVAYNLQQRPISSCLKYAALVVPLTYHALISLWYMNKKHVQNSKSSNLSILEAQQSVSARLAWFGLIGAVGFGIRKMAREEISPWLARRYK
;
A
#
# COMPACT_ATOMS: atom_id res chain seq x y z
N MET A 1 9.81 24.10 -6.18
CA MET A 1 8.67 23.37 -6.73
C MET A 1 7.46 24.22 -6.46
N ASP A 2 6.91 24.77 -7.53
CA ASP A 2 5.88 25.79 -7.44
C ASP A 2 4.57 25.15 -6.98
N SER A 3 3.61 25.97 -6.54
CA SER A 3 2.29 25.50 -6.08
C SER A 3 1.61 24.62 -7.14
N SER A 4 1.74 25.00 -8.42
CA SER A 4 1.21 24.26 -9.56
C SER A 4 1.82 22.86 -9.70
N ALA A 5 3.14 22.73 -9.54
CA ALA A 5 3.81 21.43 -9.65
C ALA A 5 3.42 20.48 -8.49
N ASP A 6 3.22 21.00 -7.27
CA ASP A 6 2.71 20.16 -6.17
C ASP A 6 1.27 19.71 -6.40
N ALA A 7 0.43 20.58 -6.97
CA ALA A 7 -0.94 20.26 -7.32
C ALA A 7 -1.01 19.16 -8.39
N ILE A 8 -0.17 19.24 -9.43
CA ILE A 8 -0.08 18.21 -10.49
C ILE A 8 0.37 16.88 -9.89
N LEU A 9 1.47 16.86 -9.12
CA LEU A 9 1.95 15.63 -8.49
C LEU A 9 0.91 15.03 -7.52
N LYS A 10 0.16 15.88 -6.81
CA LYS A 10 -0.95 15.42 -5.96
C LYS A 10 -2.04 14.77 -6.79
N CYS A 11 -2.47 15.40 -7.89
CA CYS A 11 -3.47 14.85 -8.80
C CYS A 11 -3.04 13.49 -9.37
N ILE A 12 -1.81 13.39 -9.88
CA ILE A 12 -1.26 12.13 -10.41
C ILE A 12 -1.21 11.05 -9.33
N GLN A 13 -0.79 11.39 -8.11
CA GLN A 13 -0.76 10.42 -6.99
C GLN A 13 -2.17 9.94 -6.62
N ASP A 14 -3.14 10.86 -6.55
CA ASP A 14 -4.54 10.57 -6.23
C ASP A 14 -5.16 9.66 -7.31
N ILE A 15 -5.00 9.99 -8.61
CA ILE A 15 -5.52 9.19 -9.72
C ILE A 15 -4.88 7.80 -9.76
N SER A 16 -3.55 7.73 -9.74
CA SER A 16 -2.84 6.44 -9.76
C SER A 16 -3.18 5.56 -8.57
N GLY A 17 -3.36 6.16 -7.38
CA GLY A 17 -3.80 5.47 -6.17
C GLY A 17 -5.23 4.94 -6.28
N LEU A 18 -6.15 5.72 -6.85
CA LEU A 18 -7.53 5.29 -7.10
C LEU A 18 -7.58 4.14 -8.11
N THR A 19 -6.88 4.27 -9.24
CA THR A 19 -6.80 3.22 -10.27
C THR A 19 -6.25 1.91 -9.71
N PHE A 20 -5.14 1.98 -8.96
CA PHE A 20 -4.56 0.78 -8.35
C PHE A 20 -5.47 0.19 -7.27
N SER A 21 -6.20 1.02 -6.52
CA SER A 21 -7.17 0.56 -5.52
C SER A 21 -8.35 -0.15 -6.17
N SER A 22 -8.82 0.29 -7.34
CA SER A 22 -9.84 -0.43 -8.12
C SER A 22 -9.34 -1.82 -8.54
N PHE A 23 -8.09 -1.92 -9.00
CA PHE A 23 -7.46 -3.23 -9.27
C PHE A 23 -7.40 -4.09 -8.00
N LEU A 24 -7.01 -3.52 -6.86
CA LEU A 24 -6.94 -4.25 -5.58
C LEU A 24 -8.30 -4.84 -5.18
N VAL A 25 -9.40 -4.10 -5.36
CA VAL A 25 -10.76 -4.62 -5.12
C VAL A 25 -11.04 -5.85 -5.97
N LEU A 26 -10.75 -5.78 -7.27
CA LEU A 26 -10.91 -6.93 -8.18
C LEU A 26 -10.00 -8.10 -7.77
N HIS A 27 -8.77 -7.81 -7.35
CA HIS A 27 -7.81 -8.83 -6.94
C HIS A 27 -8.23 -9.56 -5.64
N LEU A 28 -8.84 -8.83 -4.69
CA LEU A 28 -9.33 -9.41 -3.44
C LEU A 28 -10.66 -10.14 -3.59
N ALA A 29 -11.37 -10.00 -4.71
CA ALA A 29 -12.65 -10.68 -4.94
C ALA A 29 -12.51 -12.21 -4.86
N ALA A 30 -11.43 -12.78 -5.39
CA ALA A 30 -11.20 -14.22 -5.38
C ALA A 30 -11.05 -14.83 -3.98
N PRO A 31 -10.16 -14.34 -3.09
CA PRO A 31 -10.07 -14.88 -1.74
C PRO A 31 -11.32 -14.56 -0.91
N ILE A 32 -12.03 -13.46 -1.15
CA ILE A 32 -13.31 -13.19 -0.49
C ILE A 32 -14.36 -14.23 -0.91
N ALA A 33 -14.49 -14.51 -2.21
CA ALA A 33 -15.43 -15.49 -2.73
C ALA A 33 -15.16 -16.90 -2.19
N ALA A 34 -13.89 -17.31 -2.08
CA ALA A 34 -13.50 -18.55 -1.42
C ALA A 34 -14.05 -18.63 0.01
N GLY A 35 -14.06 -17.50 0.74
CA GLY A 35 -14.59 -17.44 2.12
C GLY A 35 -16.10 -17.50 2.21
N VAL A 36 -16.85 -17.06 1.20
CA VAL A 36 -18.33 -17.01 1.27
C VAL A 36 -18.98 -18.36 0.91
N VAL A 37 -18.34 -19.15 0.06
CA VAL A 37 -18.89 -20.43 -0.38
C VAL A 37 -18.86 -21.45 0.77
N SER A 38 -19.83 -22.35 0.85
CA SER A 38 -19.92 -23.40 1.89
C SER A 38 -19.27 -24.73 1.48
N SER A 39 -19.12 -25.00 0.19
CA SER A 39 -18.63 -26.28 -0.36
C SER A 39 -17.10 -26.46 -0.29
N SER A 40 -16.64 -27.70 -0.44
CA SER A 40 -15.23 -28.13 -0.58
C SER A 40 -14.56 -27.69 -1.91
N SER A 41 -14.99 -26.56 -2.47
CA SER A 41 -14.55 -26.05 -3.78
C SER A 41 -14.16 -24.56 -3.77
N ALA A 42 -13.72 -24.04 -2.63
CA ALA A 42 -13.20 -22.70 -2.44
C ALA A 42 -12.05 -22.35 -3.39
N GLU A 43 -11.11 -23.27 -3.68
CA GLU A 43 -10.05 -23.07 -4.66
C GLU A 43 -10.64 -22.91 -6.06
N ALA A 44 -11.55 -23.79 -6.46
CA ALA A 44 -12.18 -23.73 -7.78
C ALA A 44 -12.97 -22.43 -7.96
N VAL A 45 -13.67 -21.98 -6.92
CA VAL A 45 -14.38 -20.69 -6.91
C VAL A 45 -13.40 -19.52 -6.98
N ALA A 46 -12.35 -19.50 -6.15
CA ALA A 46 -11.34 -18.45 -6.19
C ALA A 46 -10.65 -18.39 -7.55
N SER A 47 -10.28 -19.53 -8.12
CA SER A 47 -9.71 -19.64 -9.47
C SER A 47 -10.67 -19.13 -10.54
N SER A 48 -11.97 -19.45 -10.45
CA SER A 48 -12.99 -18.96 -11.39
C SER A 48 -13.18 -17.44 -11.29
N VAL A 49 -13.31 -16.90 -10.08
CA VAL A 49 -13.41 -15.44 -9.85
C VAL A 49 -12.14 -14.72 -10.30
N GLN A 50 -10.97 -15.33 -10.09
CA GLN A 50 -9.70 -14.78 -10.57
C GLN A 50 -9.67 -14.72 -12.10
N LEU A 51 -10.12 -15.77 -12.79
CA LEU A 51 -10.19 -15.79 -14.24
C LEU A 51 -11.16 -14.72 -14.75
N ALA A 52 -12.35 -14.61 -14.14
CA ALA A 52 -13.33 -13.59 -14.50
C ALA A 52 -12.78 -12.17 -14.30
N THR A 53 -12.14 -11.88 -13.16
CA THR A 53 -11.56 -10.56 -12.91
C THR A 53 -10.36 -10.26 -13.79
N ARG A 54 -9.56 -11.27 -14.16
CA ARG A 54 -8.45 -11.11 -15.12
C ARG A 54 -8.93 -10.61 -16.47
N VAL A 55 -10.10 -11.03 -16.96
CA VAL A 55 -10.65 -10.49 -18.21
C VAL A 55 -10.82 -8.97 -18.14
N ILE A 56 -11.13 -8.41 -16.96
CA ILE A 56 -11.33 -6.96 -16.79
C ILE A 56 -10.01 -6.19 -16.95
N TYR A 57 -8.89 -6.70 -16.42
CA TYR A 57 -7.62 -5.95 -16.37
C TYR A 57 -6.45 -6.57 -17.16
N GLN A 58 -6.57 -7.78 -17.71
CA GLN A 58 -5.55 -8.46 -18.53
C GLN A 58 -6.00 -8.65 -19.99
N ASP A 59 -7.16 -8.14 -20.39
CA ASP A 59 -7.60 -8.15 -21.79
C ASP A 59 -6.77 -7.15 -22.63
N GLY A 60 -5.53 -7.54 -22.89
CA GLY A 60 -4.52 -6.75 -23.60
C GLY A 60 -3.42 -6.19 -22.69
N ARG A 61 -2.18 -6.19 -23.20
CA ARG A 61 -0.97 -5.72 -22.49
C ARG A 61 -1.10 -4.28 -21.97
N ILE A 62 -1.82 -3.43 -22.71
CA ILE A 62 -2.02 -2.02 -22.35
C ILE A 62 -2.90 -1.89 -21.11
N ARG A 63 -4.01 -2.64 -21.01
CA ARG A 63 -4.91 -2.59 -19.84
C ARG A 63 -4.20 -3.06 -18.58
N GLU A 64 -3.44 -4.15 -18.67
CA GLU A 64 -2.63 -4.64 -17.55
C GLU A 64 -1.60 -3.60 -17.11
N PHE A 65 -0.90 -2.99 -18.07
CA PHE A 65 0.05 -1.94 -17.77
C PHE A 65 -0.64 -0.76 -17.09
N LEU A 66 -1.72 -0.20 -17.63
CA LEU A 66 -2.37 0.98 -17.07
C LEU A 66 -2.97 0.72 -15.69
N LEU A 67 -3.66 -0.41 -15.49
CA LEU A 67 -4.39 -0.68 -14.26
C LEU A 67 -3.52 -1.20 -13.13
N VAL A 68 -2.44 -1.93 -13.45
CA VAL A 68 -1.59 -2.60 -12.46
C VAL A 68 -0.22 -1.96 -12.36
N TRP A 69 0.58 -2.00 -13.43
CA TRP A 69 2.00 -1.66 -13.34
C TRP A 69 2.26 -0.16 -13.38
N GLY A 70 1.65 0.53 -14.32
CA GLY A 70 1.71 1.98 -14.52
C GLY A 70 1.09 2.71 -13.34
N SER A 71 -0.10 2.30 -12.88
CA SER A 71 -0.73 2.89 -11.69
C SER A 71 0.12 2.69 -10.43
N LEU A 72 0.56 1.46 -10.13
CA LEU A 72 1.41 1.17 -8.96
C LEU A 72 2.75 1.92 -9.03
N GLY A 73 3.45 1.82 -10.16
CA GLY A 73 4.76 2.44 -10.37
C GLY A 73 4.67 3.95 -10.25
N THR A 74 3.70 4.57 -10.91
CA THR A 74 3.45 6.01 -10.81
C THR A 74 3.12 6.42 -9.39
N HIS A 75 2.25 5.68 -8.70
CA HIS A 75 1.88 5.98 -7.33
C HIS A 75 3.07 5.96 -6.39
N VAL A 76 3.94 4.94 -6.50
CA VAL A 76 5.17 4.82 -5.69
C VAL A 76 6.16 5.94 -6.01
N VAL A 77 6.49 6.15 -7.30
CA VAL A 77 7.47 7.15 -7.73
C VAL A 77 7.04 8.55 -7.31
N VAL A 78 5.80 8.93 -7.59
CA VAL A 78 5.27 10.25 -7.22
C VAL A 78 5.22 10.41 -5.70
N SER A 79 4.86 9.36 -4.94
CA SER A 79 4.88 9.39 -3.48
C SER A 79 6.29 9.67 -2.93
N VAL A 80 7.32 9.03 -3.50
CA VAL A 80 8.72 9.24 -3.12
C VAL A 80 9.17 10.66 -3.46
N VAL A 81 8.93 11.11 -4.70
CA VAL A 81 9.29 12.47 -5.16
C VAL A 81 8.66 13.54 -4.26
N ARG A 82 7.36 13.45 -4.00
CA ARG A 82 6.65 14.39 -3.10
C ARG A 82 7.17 14.34 -1.67
N ARG A 83 7.59 13.17 -1.20
CA ARG A 83 8.18 13.03 0.13
C ARG A 83 9.53 13.73 0.22
N ILE A 84 10.42 13.49 -0.74
CA ILE A 84 11.72 14.14 -0.81
C ILE A 84 11.55 15.67 -0.92
N ALA A 85 10.65 16.13 -1.80
CA ALA A 85 10.34 17.55 -1.96
C ALA A 85 9.85 18.20 -0.64
N ARG A 86 8.95 17.54 0.10
CA ARG A 86 8.48 18.03 1.41
C ARG A 86 9.59 18.11 2.45
N LEU A 87 10.48 17.13 2.49
CA LEU A 87 11.61 17.12 3.41
C LEU A 87 12.60 18.26 3.08
N ASN A 88 12.92 18.45 1.81
CA ASN A 88 13.80 19.53 1.37
C ASN A 88 13.21 20.91 1.69
N ARG A 89 11.89 21.11 1.49
CA ARG A 89 11.19 22.35 1.91
C ARG A 89 11.28 22.58 3.42
N ARG A 90 11.05 21.55 4.23
CA ARG A 90 11.15 21.66 5.71
C ARG A 90 12.57 22.01 6.15
N ARG A 91 13.60 21.47 5.50
CA ARG A 91 14.99 21.82 5.78
C ARG A 91 15.27 23.28 5.42
N LYS A 92 14.85 23.73 4.23
CA LYS A 92 15.00 25.12 3.82
C LYS A 92 14.31 26.09 4.78
N LEU A 93 13.08 25.78 5.18
CA LEU A 93 12.32 26.60 6.13
C LEU A 93 13.01 26.65 7.50
N ARG A 94 13.53 25.53 8.01
CA ARG A 94 14.29 25.51 9.27
C ARG A 94 15.54 26.37 9.19
N ALA A 95 16.32 26.25 8.12
CA ALA A 95 17.51 27.08 7.91
C ALA A 95 17.15 28.58 7.88
N GLN A 96 16.08 28.95 7.17
CA GLN A 96 15.59 30.33 7.13
C GLN A 96 15.13 30.86 8.49
N LEU A 97 14.46 30.03 9.29
CA LEU A 97 14.04 30.39 10.65
C LEU A 97 15.22 30.51 11.61
N GLU A 98 16.23 29.66 11.48
CA GLU A 98 17.48 29.72 12.26
C GLU A 98 18.28 31.00 11.92
N ASP A 99 18.38 31.33 10.63
CA ASP A 99 19.02 32.57 10.18
C ASP A 99 18.28 33.81 10.67
N ALA A 100 16.94 33.80 10.64
CA ALA A 100 16.12 34.87 11.16
C ALA A 100 16.27 35.02 12.69
N ALA A 101 16.32 33.92 13.43
CA ALA A 101 16.54 33.92 14.87
C ALA A 101 17.93 34.49 15.23
N ARG A 102 18.98 34.11 14.50
CA ARG A 102 20.34 34.67 14.68
C ARG A 102 20.40 36.18 14.45
N ARG A 103 19.61 36.71 13.51
CA ARG A 103 19.52 38.16 13.25
C ARG A 103 18.73 38.90 14.33
N ALA A 104 17.77 38.23 14.97
CA ALA A 104 16.93 38.81 16.02
C ALA A 104 17.58 38.77 17.41
N GLU A 105 18.60 37.95 17.64
CA GLU A 105 19.31 37.90 18.93
C GLU A 105 20.09 39.22 19.18
N PRO A 106 19.83 39.94 20.29
CA PRO A 106 20.54 41.17 20.62
C PRO A 106 22.03 40.88 20.92
N ARG A 107 22.91 41.76 20.42
CA ARG A 107 24.39 41.69 20.46
C ARG A 107 25.04 41.58 21.85
N THR A 108 24.28 41.52 22.94
CA THR A 108 24.77 41.62 24.32
C THR A 108 25.06 40.28 25.00
N ARG A 109 24.80 39.13 24.36
CA ARG A 109 25.20 37.83 24.90
C ARG A 109 26.58 37.40 24.37
N SER A 110 27.48 37.09 25.30
CA SER A 110 28.86 36.65 25.03
C SER A 110 28.92 35.51 24.00
N PRO A 111 30.04 35.38 23.25
CA PRO A 111 30.14 34.41 22.17
C PRO A 111 29.98 33.01 22.75
N ARG A 112 28.79 32.43 22.53
CA ARG A 112 28.48 31.06 22.92
C ARG A 112 29.42 30.16 22.12
N LYS A 113 30.47 29.70 22.82
CA LYS A 113 31.57 28.87 22.35
C LYS A 113 31.06 27.86 21.33
N GLY A 114 31.70 27.87 20.16
CA GLY A 114 31.28 27.25 18.90
C GLY A 114 30.47 25.97 19.09
N ARG A 115 29.17 26.06 18.83
CA ARG A 115 28.38 24.91 18.46
C ARG A 115 28.83 24.57 17.03
N SER A 116 29.88 23.76 16.94
CA SER A 116 30.36 23.14 15.71
C SER A 116 29.15 22.76 14.86
N ASP A 117 29.22 23.06 13.56
CA ASP A 117 28.29 22.59 12.51
C ASP A 117 28.36 21.06 12.40
N ALA A 118 28.06 20.37 13.49
CA ALA A 118 27.97 18.94 13.54
C ALA A 118 26.75 18.58 12.70
N HIS A 119 27.02 18.13 11.47
CA HIS A 119 26.03 17.51 10.63
C HIS A 119 25.20 16.57 11.50
N PRO A 120 23.86 16.65 11.42
CA PRO A 120 23.01 15.78 12.24
C PRO A 120 23.44 14.33 11.98
N PRO A 121 23.62 13.52 13.03
CA PRO A 121 24.06 12.15 12.87
C PRO A 121 23.11 11.42 11.90
N LEU A 122 23.65 10.51 11.08
CA LEU A 122 22.91 9.81 10.02
C LEU A 122 21.58 9.20 10.52
N LEU A 123 21.53 8.79 11.79
CA LEU A 123 20.33 8.30 12.45
C LEU A 123 19.20 9.34 12.55
N GLU A 124 19.51 10.61 12.88
CA GLU A 124 18.54 11.71 12.91
C GLU A 124 18.06 12.08 11.50
N LEU A 125 18.97 11.97 10.52
CA LEU A 125 18.61 12.11 9.12
C LEU A 125 17.60 11.02 8.71
N LEU A 126 17.90 9.75 9.01
CA LEU A 126 17.01 8.61 8.73
C LEU A 126 15.67 8.71 9.46
N LYS A 127 15.64 9.13 10.73
CA LYS A 127 14.41 9.38 11.48
C LYS A 127 13.51 10.41 10.79
N ALA A 128 14.09 11.45 10.17
CA ALA A 128 13.32 12.42 9.40
C ALA A 128 12.67 11.79 8.14
N TYR A 129 13.25 10.70 7.62
CA TYR A 129 12.70 9.87 6.55
C TYR A 129 11.79 8.73 7.06
N LEU A 130 11.42 8.67 8.34
CA LEU A 130 10.41 7.71 8.80
C LEU A 130 8.99 8.25 8.63
N PRO A 131 8.05 7.44 8.11
CA PRO A 131 6.66 7.85 7.96
C PRO A 131 6.04 8.09 9.34
N LYS A 132 5.26 9.18 9.48
CA LYS A 132 4.66 9.58 10.77
C LYS A 132 3.19 9.18 10.93
N THR A 133 2.48 9.00 9.82
CA THR A 133 1.05 8.63 9.82
C THR A 133 0.93 7.11 9.72
N SER A 134 -0.01 6.49 10.42
CA SER A 134 -0.27 5.04 10.30
C SER A 134 -0.53 4.59 8.86
N HIS A 135 -1.13 5.45 8.03
CA HIS A 135 -1.42 5.20 6.62
C HIS A 135 -0.14 5.05 5.78
N SER A 136 0.83 5.93 6.00
CA SER A 136 2.16 5.82 5.38
C SER A 136 2.95 4.65 5.98
N ILE A 137 2.90 4.45 7.31
CA ILE A 137 3.58 3.30 7.95
C ILE A 137 3.10 1.99 7.33
N ALA A 138 1.79 1.82 7.14
CA ALA A 138 1.21 0.65 6.50
C ALA A 138 1.76 0.42 5.08
N ALA A 139 1.86 1.46 4.24
CA ALA A 139 2.48 1.32 2.91
C ALA A 139 3.93 0.82 3.00
N TYR A 140 4.73 1.36 3.91
CA TYR A 140 6.14 0.97 4.06
C TYR A 140 6.28 -0.46 4.59
N LEU A 141 5.42 -0.88 5.52
CA LEU A 141 5.40 -2.25 6.01
C LEU A 141 4.95 -3.25 4.94
N GLY A 142 3.95 -2.89 4.12
CA GLY A 142 3.42 -3.78 3.08
C GLY A 142 4.32 -3.87 1.84
N LEU A 143 5.15 -2.85 1.55
CA LEU A 143 5.92 -2.77 0.31
C LEU A 143 6.89 -3.96 0.08
N PRO A 144 7.69 -4.42 1.06
CA PRO A 144 8.57 -5.58 0.85
C PRO A 144 7.78 -6.86 0.51
N PHE A 145 6.63 -7.07 1.17
CA PHE A 145 5.77 -8.21 0.89
C PHE A 145 5.07 -8.09 -0.45
N LEU A 146 4.72 -6.87 -0.87
CA LEU A 146 4.16 -6.62 -2.21
C LEU A 146 5.17 -6.99 -3.29
N VAL A 147 6.44 -6.61 -3.10
CA VAL A 147 7.53 -6.96 -4.00
C VAL A 147 7.73 -8.48 -4.03
N ASP A 148 7.79 -9.16 -2.88
CA ASP A 148 7.87 -10.63 -2.81
C ASP A 148 6.69 -11.28 -3.54
N HIS A 149 5.47 -10.80 -3.30
CA HIS A 149 4.26 -11.30 -3.95
C HIS A 149 4.30 -11.14 -5.47
N ILE A 150 4.68 -9.96 -5.97
CA ILE A 150 4.82 -9.69 -7.41
C ILE A 150 5.88 -10.60 -8.04
N LEU A 151 7.04 -10.74 -7.40
CA LEU A 151 8.13 -11.57 -7.89
C LEU A 151 7.70 -13.04 -7.99
N ASN A 152 7.09 -13.59 -6.94
CA ASN A 152 6.75 -15.01 -6.87
C ASN A 152 5.52 -15.37 -7.70
N HIS A 153 4.48 -14.54 -7.73
CA HIS A 153 3.22 -14.88 -8.39
C HIS A 153 3.08 -14.31 -9.81
N ARG A 154 3.91 -13.34 -10.21
CA ARG A 154 3.77 -12.73 -11.55
C ARG A 154 5.02 -12.85 -12.41
N LEU A 155 6.19 -12.49 -11.87
CA LEU A 155 7.41 -12.41 -12.67
C LEU A 155 8.16 -13.74 -12.79
N ARG A 156 8.24 -14.54 -11.71
CA ARG A 156 8.96 -15.83 -11.70
C ARG A 156 8.04 -17.03 -11.89
N GLY A 157 6.75 -16.88 -11.64
CA GLY A 157 5.80 -17.98 -11.71
C GLY A 157 5.54 -18.46 -13.13
N LEU A 158 5.69 -19.77 -13.37
CA LEU A 158 5.10 -20.44 -14.53
C LEU A 158 3.58 -20.13 -14.59
N PRO A 159 2.93 -20.21 -15.76
CA PRO A 159 1.48 -19.99 -15.85
C PRO A 159 0.65 -20.81 -14.85
N SER A 160 1.11 -22.03 -14.53
CA SER A 160 0.52 -22.90 -13.51
C SER A 160 0.66 -22.37 -12.07
N HIS A 161 1.64 -21.53 -11.77
CA HIS A 161 1.84 -20.91 -10.44
C HIS A 161 0.95 -19.68 -10.23
N ARG A 162 0.16 -19.31 -11.24
CA ARG A 162 -0.80 -18.21 -11.21
C ARG A 162 -2.23 -18.69 -10.89
N SER A 163 -2.41 -19.91 -10.38
CA SER A 163 -3.69 -20.47 -9.94
C SER A 163 -3.83 -20.40 -8.42
N TYR A 164 -5.07 -20.47 -7.90
CA TYR A 164 -5.27 -20.62 -6.47
C TYR A 164 -4.87 -22.01 -5.96
N GLY A 165 -4.83 -23.04 -6.81
CA GLY A 165 -4.22 -24.32 -6.47
C GLY A 165 -2.75 -24.22 -6.04
N TYR A 166 -1.94 -23.37 -6.69
CA TYR A 166 -0.55 -23.13 -6.25
C TYR A 166 -0.50 -22.38 -4.90
N VAL A 167 -1.42 -21.45 -4.68
CA VAL A 167 -1.56 -20.72 -3.41
C VAL A 167 -1.93 -21.69 -2.27
N ALA A 168 -2.93 -22.56 -2.49
CA ALA A 168 -3.33 -23.61 -1.57
C ALA A 168 -2.14 -24.55 -1.25
N TYR A 169 -1.36 -24.92 -2.27
CA TYR A 169 -0.18 -25.77 -2.09
C TYR A 169 0.86 -25.13 -1.17
N ASN A 170 1.19 -23.86 -1.39
CA ASN A 170 2.14 -23.15 -0.54
C ASN A 170 1.61 -22.94 0.89
N LEU A 171 0.30 -22.79 1.05
CA LEU A 171 -0.34 -22.72 2.37
C LEU A 171 -0.27 -24.06 3.11
N GLN A 172 -0.29 -25.19 2.41
CA GLN A 172 -0.17 -26.52 3.04
C GLN A 172 1.28 -26.90 3.36
N GLN A 173 2.22 -26.61 2.46
CA GLN A 173 3.63 -26.97 2.65
C GLN A 173 4.31 -26.10 3.72
N ARG A 174 3.93 -24.82 3.82
CA ARG A 174 4.55 -23.85 4.75
C ARG A 174 3.48 -23.02 5.45
N PRO A 175 2.59 -23.63 6.26
CA PRO A 175 1.39 -22.96 6.77
C PRO A 175 1.69 -21.71 7.56
N ILE A 176 2.65 -21.77 8.49
CA ILE A 176 3.00 -20.63 9.34
C ILE A 176 3.62 -19.51 8.51
N SER A 177 4.64 -19.83 7.69
CA SER A 177 5.35 -18.82 6.89
C SER A 177 4.44 -18.17 5.84
N SER A 178 3.64 -18.95 5.12
CA SER A 178 2.70 -18.46 4.12
C SER A 178 1.60 -17.59 4.76
N CYS A 179 1.02 -18.02 5.89
CA CYS A 179 0.06 -17.22 6.63
C CYS A 179 0.66 -15.89 7.11
N LEU A 180 1.87 -15.90 7.67
CA LEU A 180 2.55 -14.68 8.11
C LEU A 180 2.81 -13.73 6.93
N LYS A 181 3.29 -14.25 5.79
CA LYS A 181 3.50 -13.45 4.57
C LYS A 181 2.21 -12.82 4.06
N TYR A 182 1.13 -13.59 3.95
CA TYR A 182 -0.15 -13.06 3.49
C TYR A 182 -0.74 -12.07 4.51
N ALA A 183 -0.64 -12.31 5.82
CA ALA A 183 -1.07 -11.35 6.83
C ALA A 183 -0.27 -10.04 6.73
N ALA A 184 1.06 -10.13 6.66
CA ALA A 184 1.96 -8.98 6.52
C ALA A 184 1.81 -8.23 5.19
N LEU A 185 1.23 -8.87 4.17
CA LEU A 185 0.86 -8.23 2.90
C LEU A 185 -0.54 -7.59 2.97
N VAL A 186 -1.56 -8.39 3.26
CA VAL A 186 -2.97 -8.03 3.15
C VAL A 186 -3.33 -6.96 4.18
N VAL A 187 -2.94 -7.14 5.45
CA VAL A 187 -3.34 -6.25 6.54
C VAL A 187 -2.89 -4.80 6.27
N PRO A 188 -1.60 -4.50 6.04
CA PRO A 188 -1.17 -3.13 5.81
C PRO A 188 -1.62 -2.56 4.46
N LEU A 189 -1.60 -3.34 3.37
CA LEU A 189 -1.98 -2.80 2.06
C LEU A 189 -3.47 -2.51 1.95
N THR A 190 -4.33 -3.36 2.52
CA THR A 190 -5.78 -3.08 2.57
C THR A 190 -6.10 -1.91 3.48
N TYR A 191 -5.38 -1.75 4.61
CA TYR A 191 -5.48 -0.56 5.44
C TYR A 191 -5.12 0.69 4.64
N HIS A 192 -3.97 0.67 3.97
CA HIS A 192 -3.49 1.79 3.16
C HIS A 192 -4.50 2.18 2.08
N ALA A 193 -4.98 1.21 1.29
CA ALA A 193 -5.94 1.44 0.21
C ALA A 193 -7.30 1.93 0.74
N LEU A 194 -7.84 1.32 1.79
CA LEU A 194 -9.17 1.64 2.31
C LEU A 194 -9.22 3.03 2.95
N ILE A 195 -8.19 3.42 3.71
CA ILE A 195 -8.07 4.78 4.24
C ILE A 195 -7.97 5.81 3.10
N SER A 196 -7.20 5.50 2.05
CA SER A 196 -7.11 6.35 0.85
C SER A 196 -8.46 6.51 0.15
N LEU A 197 -9.16 5.41 -0.11
CA LEU A 197 -10.47 5.42 -0.77
C LEU A 197 -11.49 6.20 0.04
N TRP A 198 -11.54 5.99 1.36
CA TRP A 198 -12.43 6.73 2.25
C TRP A 198 -12.12 8.24 2.22
N TYR A 199 -10.84 8.59 2.33
CA TYR A 199 -10.39 9.98 2.26
C TYR A 199 -10.78 10.64 0.94
N MET A 200 -10.52 9.97 -0.18
CA MET A 200 -10.86 10.48 -1.51
C MET A 200 -12.38 10.60 -1.71
N ASN A 201 -13.16 9.60 -1.28
CA ASN A 201 -14.61 9.65 -1.37
C ASN A 201 -15.18 10.82 -0.56
N LYS A 202 -14.71 11.02 0.68
CA LYS A 202 -15.12 12.17 1.50
C LYS A 202 -14.74 13.49 0.88
N LYS A 203 -13.52 13.61 0.34
CA LYS A 203 -13.05 14.80 -0.39
C LYS A 203 -13.94 15.10 -1.60
N HIS A 204 -14.35 14.09 -2.37
CA HIS A 204 -15.23 14.26 -3.53
C HIS A 204 -16.68 14.58 -3.15
N VAL A 205 -17.22 13.95 -2.11
CA VAL A 205 -18.61 14.19 -1.65
C VAL A 205 -18.75 15.56 -0.99
N GLN A 206 -17.75 16.02 -0.24
CA GLN A 206 -17.78 17.29 0.49
C GLN A 206 -17.33 18.50 -0.34
N ASN A 207 -17.41 18.42 -1.67
CA ASN A 207 -16.88 19.38 -2.66
C ASN A 207 -17.41 20.84 -2.55
N SER A 208 -18.09 21.24 -1.47
CA SER A 208 -18.78 22.53 -1.36
C SER A 208 -18.51 23.34 -0.08
N LYS A 209 -17.91 22.79 0.99
CA LYS A 209 -17.65 23.57 2.21
C LYS A 209 -16.33 23.19 2.88
N SER A 210 -15.25 23.90 2.52
CA SER A 210 -14.12 24.35 3.36
C SER A 210 -13.61 23.47 4.54
N SER A 211 -13.84 22.17 4.56
CA SER A 211 -13.27 21.31 5.60
C SER A 211 -11.86 20.92 5.16
N ASN A 212 -10.87 21.30 5.96
CA ASN A 212 -9.50 20.80 5.86
C ASN A 212 -9.48 19.32 6.29
N LEU A 213 -10.21 18.47 5.56
CA LEU A 213 -10.33 17.05 5.81
C LEU A 213 -8.93 16.47 5.79
N SER A 214 -8.49 16.02 6.95
CA SER A 214 -7.14 15.50 7.10
C SER A 214 -7.16 13.98 7.00
N ILE A 215 -6.07 13.40 6.51
CA ILE A 215 -5.93 11.95 6.49
C ILE A 215 -6.04 11.33 7.90
N LEU A 216 -5.79 12.13 8.95
CA LEU A 216 -5.95 11.72 10.35
C LEU A 216 -7.42 11.43 10.69
N GLU A 217 -8.35 12.24 10.18
CA GLU A 217 -9.80 12.01 10.38
C GLU A 217 -10.24 10.70 9.72
N ALA A 218 -9.71 10.39 8.54
CA ALA A 218 -9.95 9.10 7.88
C ALA A 218 -9.44 7.92 8.72
N GLN A 219 -8.28 8.06 9.35
CA GLN A 219 -7.70 7.03 10.23
C GLN A 219 -8.47 6.84 11.55
N GLN A 220 -9.15 7.89 11.99
CA GLN A 220 -9.99 7.88 13.20
C GLN A 220 -11.42 7.41 12.92
N SER A 221 -11.83 7.33 11.66
CA SER A 221 -13.16 6.87 11.28
C SER A 221 -13.43 5.43 11.72
N VAL A 222 -14.48 5.26 12.55
CA VAL A 222 -14.94 3.94 13.02
C VAL A 222 -15.43 3.08 11.85
N SER A 223 -16.16 3.68 10.89
CA SER A 223 -16.66 2.93 9.73
C SER A 223 -15.53 2.44 8.83
N ALA A 224 -14.46 3.24 8.64
CA ALA A 224 -13.29 2.79 7.90
C ALA A 224 -12.58 1.62 8.60
N ARG A 225 -12.46 1.66 9.94
CA ARG A 225 -11.87 0.55 10.72
C ARG A 225 -12.71 -0.72 10.66
N LEU A 226 -14.02 -0.61 10.82
CA LEU A 226 -14.93 -1.76 10.73
C LEU A 226 -14.91 -2.38 9.32
N ALA A 227 -14.94 -1.55 8.28
CA ALA A 227 -14.82 -2.03 6.89
C ALA A 227 -13.48 -2.74 6.66
N TRP A 228 -12.38 -2.21 7.21
CA TRP A 228 -11.07 -2.84 7.14
C TRP A 228 -11.00 -4.18 7.88
N PHE A 229 -11.52 -4.27 9.10
CA PHE A 229 -11.60 -5.54 9.84
C PHE A 229 -12.47 -6.57 9.11
N GLY A 230 -13.62 -6.16 8.58
CA GLY A 230 -14.49 -7.03 7.77
C GLY A 230 -13.76 -7.55 6.53
N LEU A 231 -13.03 -6.68 5.83
CA LEU A 231 -12.24 -7.07 4.65
C LEU A 231 -11.12 -8.06 5.00
N ILE A 232 -10.34 -7.81 6.05
CA ILE A 232 -9.31 -8.76 6.51
C ILE A 232 -9.94 -10.08 6.93
N GLY A 233 -11.04 -10.04 7.67
CA GLY A 233 -11.75 -11.23 8.11
C GLY A 233 -12.22 -12.09 6.94
N ALA A 234 -12.85 -11.47 5.94
CA ALA A 234 -13.31 -12.16 4.73
C ALA A 234 -12.17 -12.80 3.93
N VAL A 235 -11.09 -12.03 3.67
CA VAL A 235 -9.91 -12.53 2.95
C VAL A 235 -9.22 -13.64 3.75
N GLY A 236 -9.01 -13.45 5.05
CA GLY A 236 -8.37 -14.41 5.94
C GLY A 236 -9.16 -15.71 6.05
N PHE A 237 -10.49 -15.63 6.13
CA PHE A 237 -11.36 -16.81 6.13
C PHE A 237 -11.26 -17.59 4.82
N GLY A 238 -11.26 -16.90 3.67
CA GLY A 238 -11.04 -17.55 2.37
C GLY A 238 -9.68 -18.21 2.23
N ILE A 239 -8.60 -17.54 2.66
CA ILE A 239 -7.25 -18.12 2.69
C ILE A 239 -7.21 -19.38 3.56
N ARG A 240 -7.79 -19.33 4.76
CA ARG A 240 -7.88 -20.49 5.67
C ARG A 240 -8.63 -21.65 5.03
N LYS A 241 -9.72 -21.36 4.30
CA LYS A 241 -10.51 -22.40 3.64
C LYS A 241 -9.73 -23.05 2.50
N MET A 242 -9.10 -22.26 1.63
CA MET A 242 -8.23 -22.79 0.56
C MET A 242 -7.06 -23.61 1.09
N ALA A 243 -6.48 -23.21 2.24
CA ALA A 243 -5.40 -23.97 2.87
C ALA A 243 -5.81 -25.40 3.28
N ARG A 244 -7.12 -25.66 3.46
CA ARG A 244 -7.65 -26.97 3.88
C ARG A 244 -8.11 -27.87 2.74
N GLU A 245 -8.10 -27.37 1.50
CA GLU A 245 -8.60 -28.17 0.37
C GLU A 245 -7.58 -29.18 -0.11
N GLU A 246 -8.01 -30.41 -0.34
CA GLU A 246 -7.11 -31.46 -0.78
C GLU A 246 -6.50 -31.13 -2.15
N ILE A 247 -5.17 -31.20 -2.21
CA ILE A 247 -4.42 -30.99 -3.44
C ILE A 247 -4.08 -32.35 -4.01
N SER A 248 -4.57 -32.59 -5.22
CA SER A 248 -4.32 -33.85 -5.90
C SER A 248 -2.81 -34.11 -6.04
N PRO A 249 -2.34 -35.35 -5.86
CA PRO A 249 -0.91 -35.66 -5.91
C PRO A 249 -0.23 -35.28 -7.25
N TRP A 250 -0.98 -35.34 -8.35
CA TRP A 250 -0.47 -34.94 -9.66
C TRP A 250 -0.25 -33.43 -9.76
N LEU A 251 -1.13 -32.63 -9.15
CA LEU A 251 -1.00 -31.17 -9.13
C LEU A 251 0.16 -30.74 -8.22
N ALA A 252 0.31 -31.42 -7.07
CA ALA A 252 1.44 -31.21 -6.17
C ALA A 252 2.80 -31.47 -6.85
N ARG A 253 2.91 -32.47 -7.74
CA ARG A 253 4.13 -32.73 -8.52
C ARG A 253 4.47 -31.59 -9.49
N ARG A 254 3.46 -30.86 -9.99
CA ARG A 254 3.65 -29.73 -10.91
C ARG A 254 4.13 -28.45 -10.20
N TYR A 255 3.96 -28.37 -8.88
CA TYR A 255 4.33 -27.22 -8.07
C TYR A 255 5.68 -27.35 -7.35
N LYS A 256 6.31 -28.53 -7.43
CA LYS A 256 7.69 -28.76 -6.98
C LYS A 256 8.66 -28.25 -8.03
#